data_AF-A0A3M3ZBZ8-F1
#
_entry.id   AF-A0A3M3ZBZ8-F1
#
_cell.length_a   1.000
_cell.length_b   1.000
_cell.length_c   1.000
_cell.angle_alpha   90.00
_cell.angle_beta   90.00
_cell.angle_gamma   90.00
#
_symmetry.space_group_name_H-M   'P 1'
#
loop_
_entity.id
_entity.type
_entity.pdbx_description
1 polymer ?
#
loop_
_entity_poly.entity_id
_entity_poly.type
_entity_poly.pdbx_seq_one_letter_code
_entity_poly.pdbx_strand_id
1 'polypeptide(L)'
;MEELATYIAGEMNTNINSPEVRQMRDLNSFDAAAKMKEYEALPFYLRLGPGPDFYSMAAGMQAKAFAIWAERVGQNRPWDHKPIIRRTIGGIWHKQGKYDYFYDI
;
A
#
# COMPACT_ATOMS: atom_id res chain seq x y z
N MET A 1 -22.37 -1.16 17.04
CA MET A 1 -21.51 -1.82 16.04
C MET A 1 -20.85 -2.99 16.73
N GLU A 2 -20.70 -4.13 16.05
CA GLU A 2 -19.97 -5.25 16.63
C GLU A 2 -18.48 -4.95 16.80
N GLU A 3 -17.90 -5.60 17.80
CA GLU A 3 -16.53 -5.41 18.25
C GLU A 3 -15.51 -5.62 17.11
N LEU A 4 -15.68 -6.68 16.31
CA LEU A 4 -14.84 -6.95 15.15
C LEU A 4 -14.87 -5.80 14.13
N ALA A 5 -16.07 -5.34 13.76
CA ALA A 5 -16.24 -4.29 12.77
C ALA A 5 -15.63 -2.97 13.26
N THR A 6 -15.78 -2.68 14.55
CA THR A 6 -15.20 -1.50 15.19
C THR A 6 -13.67 -1.56 15.19
N TYR A 7 -13.10 -2.72 15.50
CA TYR A 7 -11.65 -2.95 15.47
C TYR A 7 -11.09 -2.79 14.05
N ILE A 8 -11.66 -3.46 13.04
CA ILE A 8 -11.18 -3.37 11.64
C ILE A 8 -11.27 -1.93 11.14
N ALA A 9 -12.37 -1.22 11.41
CA ALA A 9 -12.51 0.18 11.01
C ALA A 9 -11.45 1.07 11.68
N GLY A 10 -11.17 0.85 12.96
CA GLY A 10 -10.11 1.56 13.69
C GLY A 10 -8.71 1.32 13.10
N GLU A 11 -8.39 0.06 12.82
CA GLU A 11 -7.12 -0.34 12.20
C GLU A 11 -6.96 0.28 10.81
N MET A 12 -7.98 0.19 9.95
CA MET A 12 -7.91 0.77 8.60
C MET A 12 -7.73 2.30 8.64
N ASN A 13 -8.45 2.99 9.52
CA ASN A 13 -8.32 4.44 9.70
C ASN A 13 -6.95 4.85 10.26
N THR A 14 -6.30 3.98 11.04
CA THR A 14 -4.95 4.22 11.53
C THR A 14 -3.93 3.96 10.42
N ASN A 15 -4.05 2.83 9.72
CA ASN A 15 -3.11 2.39 8.69
C ASN A 15 -3.07 3.35 7.49
N ILE A 16 -4.22 3.88 7.04
CA ILE A 16 -4.26 4.84 5.92
C ILE A 16 -3.45 6.13 6.22
N ASN A 17 -3.26 6.45 7.50
CA ASN A 17 -2.50 7.60 7.97
C ASN A 17 -1.05 7.24 8.36
N SER A 18 -0.60 6.01 8.10
CA SER A 18 0.75 5.58 8.47
C SER A 18 1.83 6.17 7.54
N PRO A 19 3.08 6.30 8.01
CA PRO A 19 4.21 6.69 7.17
C PRO A 19 4.39 5.81 5.94
N GLU A 20 4.12 4.50 6.06
CA GLU A 20 4.26 3.53 4.99
C GLU A 20 3.25 3.77 3.86
N VAL A 21 1.99 4.08 4.20
CA VAL A 21 0.98 4.42 3.18
C VAL A 21 1.36 5.71 2.46
N ARG A 22 1.86 6.72 3.19
CA ARG A 22 2.38 7.95 2.55
C ARG A 22 3.54 7.63 1.61
N GLN A 23 4.52 6.84 2.06
CA GLN A 23 5.67 6.46 1.25
C GLN A 23 5.29 5.67 0.00
N MET A 24 4.37 4.70 0.11
CA MET A 24 3.87 3.95 -1.06
C MET A 24 3.13 4.86 -2.03
N ARG A 25 2.32 5.80 -1.52
CA ARG A 25 1.63 6.79 -2.36
C ARG A 25 2.62 7.68 -3.10
N ASP A 26 3.65 8.17 -2.42
CA ASP A 26 4.67 9.03 -3.02
C ASP A 26 5.45 8.27 -4.11
N LEU A 27 5.83 7.01 -3.86
CA LEU A 27 6.48 6.14 -4.86
C LEU A 27 5.59 5.88 -6.08
N ASN A 28 4.30 5.61 -5.85
CA ASN A 28 3.33 5.36 -6.92
C ASN A 28 2.87 6.64 -7.64
N SER A 29 3.20 7.82 -7.12
CA SER A 29 2.86 9.11 -7.74
C SER A 29 3.83 9.54 -8.84
N PHE A 30 4.92 8.80 -9.05
CA PHE A 30 5.90 9.13 -10.09
C PHE A 30 5.32 8.92 -11.49
N ASP A 31 5.16 10.03 -12.22
CA ASP A 31 4.67 10.05 -13.60
C ASP A 31 5.83 10.10 -14.60
N ALA A 32 6.17 8.92 -15.15
CA ALA A 32 7.21 8.80 -16.16
C ALA A 32 6.91 9.59 -17.44
N ALA A 33 5.65 9.70 -17.84
CA ALA A 33 5.25 10.41 -19.05
C ALA A 33 5.41 11.92 -18.88
N ALA A 34 5.02 12.46 -17.72
CA ALA A 34 5.27 13.85 -17.37
C ALA A 34 6.78 14.17 -17.35
N LYS A 35 7.60 13.28 -16.76
CA LYS A 35 9.06 13.45 -16.74
C LYS A 35 9.70 13.36 -18.12
N MET A 36 9.21 12.46 -18.98
CA MET A 36 9.67 12.40 -20.37
C MET A 36 9.35 13.70 -21.11
N LYS A 37 8.14 14.24 -20.94
CA LYS A 37 7.74 15.51 -21.55
C LYS A 37 8.58 16.70 -21.05
N GLU A 38 8.89 16.74 -19.75
CA GLU A 38 9.80 17.75 -19.19
C GLU A 38 11.20 17.64 -19.82
N TYR A 39 11.72 16.42 -19.99
CA TYR A 39 13.01 16.17 -20.62
C TYR A 39 13.01 16.58 -22.10
N GLU A 40 11.98 16.23 -22.87
CA GLU A 40 11.86 16.58 -24.29
C GLU A 40 11.79 18.09 -24.54
N ALA A 41 11.26 18.86 -23.57
CA ALA A 41 11.21 20.31 -23.62
C ALA A 41 12.58 20.99 -23.41
N LEU A 42 13.61 20.24 -23.00
CA LEU A 42 14.95 20.81 -22.78
C LEU A 42 15.64 21.21 -24.09
N PRO A 43 16.46 22.28 -24.06
CA PRO A 43 17.37 22.61 -25.16
C PRO A 43 18.20 21.41 -25.60
N PHE A 44 18.41 21.28 -26.91
CA PHE A 44 19.06 20.10 -27.51
C PHE A 44 20.43 19.77 -26.89
N TYR A 45 21.23 20.78 -26.52
CA TYR A 45 22.55 20.56 -25.91
C TYR A 45 22.47 19.88 -24.53
N LEU A 46 21.35 19.99 -23.80
CA LEU A 46 21.10 19.26 -22.55
C LEU A 46 20.58 17.83 -22.79
N ARG A 47 20.24 17.49 -24.03
CA ARG A 47 19.79 16.17 -24.47
C ARG A 47 20.86 15.41 -25.24
N LEU A 48 22.10 15.92 -25.27
CA LEU A 48 23.23 15.24 -25.89
C LEU A 48 23.68 14.06 -25.04
N GLY A 49 23.58 12.86 -25.59
CA GLY A 49 23.97 11.60 -24.93
C GLY A 49 22.80 10.64 -24.73
N PRO A 50 23.01 9.56 -23.97
CA PRO A 50 21.94 8.64 -23.61
C PRO A 50 20.84 9.36 -22.81
N GLY A 51 19.59 9.23 -23.26
CA GLY A 51 18.46 9.79 -22.55
C GLY A 51 18.16 9.03 -21.24
N PRO A 52 17.46 9.67 -20.29
CA PRO A 52 16.98 9.00 -19.08
C PRO A 52 15.92 7.94 -19.40
N ASP A 53 15.93 6.84 -18.66
CA ASP A 53 14.88 5.82 -18.70
C ASP A 53 13.89 6.00 -17.53
N PHE A 54 12.96 6.93 -17.70
CA PHE A 54 11.96 7.23 -16.67
C PHE A 54 10.98 6.07 -16.45
N TYR A 55 10.76 5.19 -17.43
CA TYR A 55 9.84 4.06 -17.28
C TYR A 55 10.45 2.96 -16.42
N SER A 56 11.73 2.63 -16.61
CA SER A 56 12.45 1.74 -15.71
C SER A 56 12.54 2.31 -14.28
N MET A 57 12.71 3.63 -14.15
CA MET A 57 12.66 4.30 -12.84
C MET A 57 11.28 4.17 -12.18
N ALA A 58 10.19 4.38 -12.92
CA ALA A 58 8.83 4.19 -12.42
C ALA A 58 8.58 2.74 -11.97
N ALA A 59 9.01 1.77 -12.78
CA ALA A 59 8.91 0.35 -12.43
C ALA A 59 9.66 0.03 -11.12
N GLY A 60 10.87 0.57 -10.94
CA GLY A 60 11.63 0.43 -9.70
C GLY A 60 10.94 1.05 -8.49
N MET A 61 10.31 2.22 -8.65
CA MET A 61 9.52 2.85 -7.57
C MET A 61 8.28 2.05 -7.21
N GLN A 62 7.54 1.54 -8.20
CA GLN A 62 6.40 0.66 -7.98
C GLN A 62 6.80 -0.65 -7.30
N ALA A 63 7.91 -1.27 -7.73
CA ALA A 63 8.44 -2.47 -7.08
C ALA A 63 8.79 -2.21 -5.61
N LYS A 64 9.37 -1.03 -5.30
CA LYS A 64 9.63 -0.63 -3.91
C LYS A 64 8.35 -0.40 -3.12
N ALA A 65 7.33 0.24 -3.70
CA ALA A 65 6.03 0.41 -3.06
C ALA A 65 5.38 -0.96 -2.76
N PHE A 66 5.45 -1.89 -3.72
CA PHE A 66 4.96 -3.25 -3.56
C PHE A 66 5.71 -4.01 -2.45
N ALA A 67 7.03 -3.85 -2.34
CA ALA A 67 7.80 -4.45 -1.27
C ALA A 67 7.37 -3.93 0.12
N ILE A 68 7.13 -2.62 0.26
CA ILE A 68 6.59 -2.03 1.50
C ILE A 68 5.21 -2.62 1.81
N TRP A 69 4.32 -2.68 0.81
CA TRP A 69 3.00 -3.26 0.99
C TRP A 69 3.08 -4.72 1.47
N ALA A 70 3.87 -5.55 0.80
CA ALA A 70 4.04 -6.96 1.14
C ALA A 70 4.64 -7.17 2.53
N GLU A 71 5.57 -6.29 2.95
CA GLU A 71 6.14 -6.30 4.30
C GLU A 71 5.10 -5.96 5.36
N ARG A 72 4.04 -5.22 5.02
CA ARG A 72 2.99 -4.84 5.96
C ARG A 72 1.81 -5.82 6.01
N VAL A 73 1.30 -6.25 4.84
CA VAL A 73 0.12 -7.14 4.75
C VAL A 73 0.45 -8.64 4.83
N GLY A 74 1.72 -9.01 4.72
CA GLY A 74 2.12 -10.42 4.69
C GLY A 74 1.73 -11.19 5.96
N GLN A 75 1.77 -12.52 5.89
CA GLN A 75 1.50 -13.37 7.06
C GLN A 75 2.49 -13.04 8.21
N ASN A 76 1.97 -12.92 9.43
CA ASN A 76 2.72 -12.52 10.64
C ASN A 76 3.38 -11.13 10.54
N ARG A 77 2.84 -10.23 9.72
CA ARG A 77 3.29 -8.85 9.60
C ARG A 77 2.37 -7.90 10.37
N PRO A 78 2.75 -6.62 10.54
CA PRO A 78 1.98 -5.68 11.36
C PRO A 78 0.52 -5.51 10.97
N TRP A 79 0.15 -5.69 9.70
CA TRP A 79 -1.25 -5.63 9.25
C TRP A 79 -1.89 -7.02 9.05
N ASP A 80 -1.22 -8.09 9.49
CA ASP A 80 -1.87 -9.38 9.66
C ASP A 80 -2.73 -9.34 10.93
N HIS A 81 -4.00 -9.01 10.76
CA HIS A 81 -4.92 -8.86 11.88
C HIS A 81 -5.42 -10.20 12.43
N LYS A 82 -5.24 -11.33 11.74
CA LYS A 82 -5.82 -12.62 12.16
C LYS A 82 -5.30 -13.07 13.54
N PRO A 83 -3.98 -13.04 13.83
CA PRO A 83 -3.48 -13.43 15.14
C PRO A 83 -3.93 -12.48 16.26
N ILE A 84 -4.15 -11.20 15.93
CA ILE A 84 -4.60 -10.19 16.90
C ILE A 84 -6.07 -10.44 17.26
N ILE A 85 -6.93 -10.60 16.26
CA ILE A 85 -8.37 -10.86 16.45
C ILE A 85 -8.58 -12.17 17.22
N ARG A 86 -7.89 -13.26 16.83
CA ARG A 86 -7.95 -14.56 17.53
C ARG A 86 -7.60 -14.45 19.02
N ARG A 87 -6.68 -13.55 19.38
CA ARG A 87 -6.22 -13.36 20.76
C ARG A 87 -7.11 -12.41 21.57
N THR A 88 -7.65 -11.38 20.93
CA THR A 88 -8.31 -10.25 21.62
C THR A 88 -9.84 -10.33 21.59
N ILE A 89 -10.41 -10.71 20.45
CA ILE A 89 -11.87 -10.79 20.24
C ILE A 89 -12.36 -12.25 20.30
N GLY A 90 -11.52 -13.17 19.82
CA GLY A 90 -11.74 -14.62 19.93
C GLY A 90 -12.53 -15.24 18.78
N GLY A 91 -12.26 -16.53 18.52
CA GLY A 91 -12.96 -17.31 17.49
C GLY A 91 -12.64 -16.91 16.04
N ILE A 92 -13.19 -17.69 15.10
CA ILE A 92 -13.17 -17.43 13.65
C ILE A 92 -14.55 -17.04 13.10
N TRP A 93 -15.59 -17.16 13.95
CA TRP A 93 -16.97 -16.82 13.68
C TRP A 93 -17.37 -15.65 14.57
N HIS A 94 -17.87 -14.59 13.97
CA HIS A 94 -18.35 -13.41 14.68
C HIS A 94 -19.76 -13.06 14.21
N LYS A 95 -20.64 -12.70 15.14
CA LYS A 95 -21.95 -12.15 14.78
C LYS A 95 -21.75 -10.78 14.13
N GLN A 96 -22.40 -10.58 12.99
CA GLN A 96 -22.55 -9.30 12.32
C GLN A 96 -24.03 -8.98 12.01
N GLY A 97 -24.68 -8.23 12.90
CA GLY A 97 -26.13 -8.08 12.99
C GLY A 97 -26.83 -9.42 13.10
N LYS A 98 -27.56 -9.79 12.04
CA LYS A 98 -28.26 -11.09 11.94
C LYS A 98 -27.42 -12.19 11.28
N TYR A 99 -26.22 -11.88 10.82
CA TYR A 99 -25.36 -12.78 10.05
C TYR A 99 -24.23 -13.33 10.92
N ASP A 100 -23.72 -14.51 10.57
CA ASP A 100 -22.45 -15.04 11.08
C ASP A 100 -21.36 -14.77 10.04
N TYR A 101 -20.36 -13.99 10.43
CA TYR A 101 -19.21 -13.66 9.62
C TYR A 101 -18.05 -14.60 9.96
N PHE A 102 -17.52 -15.27 8.92
CA PHE A 102 -16.36 -16.15 9.01
C PHE A 102 -15.13 -15.47 8.45
N TYR A 103 -14.00 -15.55 9.16
CA TYR A 103 -12.70 -15.11 8.64
C TYR A 103 -11.63 -16.21 8.77
N ASP A 104 -11.38 -16.91 7.67
CA ASP A 104 -10.22 -17.80 7.48
C ASP A 104 -9.85 -17.76 5.99
N ILE A 105 -9.14 -16.71 5.58
CA ILE A 105 -8.62 -16.51 4.22
C ILE A 105 -7.14 -16.22 4.33
#